data_AF-A0A3L7YJQ4-F1
#
_entry.id   AF-A0A3L7YJQ4-F1
#
_cell.length_a   1.000
_cell.length_b   1.000
_cell.length_c   1.000
_cell.angle_alpha   90.00
_cell.angle_beta   90.00
_cell.angle_gamma   90.00
#
_symmetry.space_group_name_H-M   'P 1'
#
loop_
_entity.id
_entity.type
_entity.pdbx_description
1 polymer ?
#
loop_
_entity_poly.entity_id
_entity_poly.type
_entity_poly.pdbx_seq_one_letter_code
_entity_poly.pdbx_strand_id
1 'polypeptide(L)'
;MPTARERSGPPVVLATVTPGLEAVAIAEIIETVAGAVIVSTSRGKVYARVPALDPALTALRTVDNLYLYLGEVEVGVRRVDLSALG
;
A
#
# COMPACT_ATOMS: atom_id res chain seq x y z
N MET A 1 -2.89 -14.29 18.58
CA MET A 1 -3.21 -13.63 17.30
C MET A 1 -3.89 -12.31 17.58
N PRO A 2 -3.31 -11.17 17.22
CA PRO A 2 -4.06 -9.93 17.21
C PRO A 2 -5.05 -10.00 16.05
N THR A 3 -6.33 -9.99 16.38
CA THR A 3 -7.40 -9.83 15.40
C THR A 3 -7.26 -8.44 14.78
N ALA A 4 -7.45 -8.34 13.46
CA ALA A 4 -7.44 -7.11 12.69
C ALA A 4 -8.64 -6.20 13.03
N ARG A 5 -8.88 -5.93 14.32
CA ARG A 5 -9.86 -4.96 14.79
C ARG A 5 -9.15 -3.62 14.97
N GLU A 6 -9.55 -2.70 14.08
CA GLU A 6 -9.52 -1.25 14.27
C GLU A 6 -8.15 -0.63 14.47
N ARG A 7 -7.34 -0.64 13.40
CA ARG A 7 -6.44 0.51 13.18
C ARG A 7 -7.34 1.70 12.86
N SER A 8 -7.66 2.52 13.86
CA SER A 8 -8.51 3.71 13.72
C SER A 8 -7.79 4.75 12.86
N GLY A 9 -7.99 4.65 11.54
CA GLY A 9 -7.38 5.51 10.55
C GLY A 9 -7.79 5.08 9.13
N PRO A 10 -7.74 5.98 8.15
CA PRO A 10 -8.08 5.63 6.77
C PRO A 10 -7.14 4.52 6.25
N PRO A 11 -7.65 3.55 5.47
CA PRO A 11 -6.86 2.42 4.98
C PRO A 11 -5.66 2.89 4.15
N VAL A 12 -4.58 2.11 4.21
CA VAL A 12 -3.42 2.29 3.34
C VAL A 12 -3.40 1.18 2.32
N VAL A 13 -3.24 1.54 1.05
CA VAL A 13 -3.04 0.60 -0.05
C VAL A 13 -1.59 0.66 -0.53
N LEU A 14 -1.07 -0.50 -0.92
CA LEU A 14 0.17 -0.65 -1.67
C LEU A 14 -0.17 -0.94 -3.12
N ALA A 15 0.19 -0.02 -4.01
CA ALA A 15 0.17 -0.22 -5.45
C ALA A 15 1.55 -0.67 -5.93
N THR A 16 1.64 -1.80 -6.62
CA THR A 16 2.86 -2.20 -7.33
C THR A 16 2.82 -1.69 -8.76
N VAL A 17 3.95 -1.22 -9.24
CA VAL A 17 4.10 -0.65 -10.58
C VAL A 17 5.42 -1.11 -11.20
N THR A 18 5.51 -1.04 -12.53
CA THR A 18 6.80 -1.17 -13.21
C THR A 18 7.77 -0.11 -12.68
N PRO A 19 8.97 -0.50 -12.21
CA PRO A 19 9.95 0.44 -11.67
C PRO A 19 10.27 1.59 -12.64
N GLY A 20 10.25 2.83 -12.13
CA GLY A 20 10.40 4.05 -12.93
C GLY A 20 9.07 4.71 -13.32
N LEU A 21 7.92 4.05 -13.11
CA LEU A 21 6.58 4.62 -13.35
C LEU A 21 5.88 5.11 -12.07
N GLU A 22 6.58 5.16 -10.93
CA GLU A 22 5.98 5.54 -9.63
C GLU A 22 5.35 6.94 -9.69
N ALA A 23 5.99 7.90 -10.36
CA ALA A 23 5.46 9.25 -10.51
C ALA A 23 4.14 9.29 -11.31
N VAL A 24 4.03 8.45 -12.35
CA VAL A 24 2.81 8.34 -13.17
C VAL A 24 1.69 7.72 -12.34
N ALA A 25 1.98 6.65 -11.62
CA ALA A 25 1.00 6.01 -10.74
C ALA A 25 0.56 6.93 -9.58
N ILE A 26 1.46 7.73 -9.03
CA ILE A 26 1.11 8.75 -8.02
C ILE A 26 0.11 9.75 -8.60
N ALA A 27 0.38 10.29 -9.79
CA ALA A 27 -0.52 11.24 -10.44
C ALA A 27 -1.90 10.60 -10.69
N GLU A 28 -1.91 9.38 -11.25
CA GLU A 28 -3.15 8.63 -11.50
C GLU A 28 -3.95 8.37 -10.21
N ILE A 29 -3.29 7.97 -9.12
CA ILE A 29 -3.94 7.73 -7.82
C ILE A 29 -4.57 9.02 -7.28
N ILE A 30 -3.86 10.14 -7.34
CA ILE A 30 -4.35 11.44 -6.84
C ILE A 30 -5.54 11.93 -7.66
N GLU A 31 -5.50 11.76 -8.99
CA GLU A 31 -6.56 12.20 -9.89
C GLU A 31 -7.80 11.31 -9.83
N THR A 32 -7.61 10.00 -9.67
CA THR A 32 -8.70 9.00 -9.74
C THR A 32 -9.38 8.80 -8.38
N VAL A 33 -8.60 8.81 -7.30
CA VAL A 33 -9.09 8.49 -5.96
C VAL A 33 -9.17 9.78 -5.13
N ALA A 34 -10.37 10.35 -5.09
CA ALA A 34 -10.61 11.59 -4.37
C ALA A 34 -10.18 11.48 -2.90
N GLY A 35 -9.33 12.40 -2.45
CA GLY A 35 -8.81 12.43 -1.08
C GLY A 35 -7.68 11.43 -0.79
N ALA A 36 -7.12 10.77 -1.81
CA ALA A 36 -5.92 9.97 -1.64
C ALA A 36 -4.70 10.84 -1.27
N VAL A 37 -3.87 10.32 -0.36
CA VAL A 37 -2.63 10.96 0.08
C VAL A 37 -1.50 9.95 -0.02
N ILE A 38 -0.44 10.27 -0.76
CA ILE A 38 0.74 9.41 -0.84
C ILE A 38 1.46 9.39 0.50
N VAL A 39 1.67 8.19 1.05
CA VAL A 39 2.34 7.96 2.33
C VAL A 39 3.85 7.84 2.12
N SER A 40 4.24 7.00 1.17
CA SER A 40 5.65 6.75 0.85
C SER A 40 5.76 6.10 -0.52
N THR A 41 6.97 6.07 -1.04
CA THR A 41 7.31 5.40 -2.30
C THR A 41 8.63 4.66 -2.16
N SER A 42 8.76 3.57 -2.90
CA SER A 42 10.02 2.88 -3.12
C SER A 42 10.01 2.30 -4.53
N ARG A 43 11.14 1.77 -5.00
CA ARG A 43 11.24 1.24 -6.37
C ARG A 43 10.16 0.18 -6.63
N GLY A 44 9.28 0.45 -7.60
CA GLY A 44 8.14 -0.36 -8.02
C GLY A 44 6.95 -0.35 -7.06
N LYS A 45 6.91 0.56 -6.07
CA LYS A 45 5.88 0.57 -5.02
C LYS A 45 5.44 1.98 -4.64
N VAL A 46 4.12 2.17 -4.59
CA VAL A 46 3.50 3.40 -4.09
C VAL A 46 2.55 3.05 -2.96
N TYR A 47 2.74 3.70 -1.80
CA TYR A 47 1.85 3.55 -0.66
C TYR A 47 0.95 4.78 -0.59
N ALA A 48 -0.36 4.57 -0.58
CA ALA A 48 -1.34 5.65 -0.53
C ALA A 48 -2.35 5.41 0.59
N ARG A 49 -2.64 6.44 1.37
CA ARG A 49 -3.77 6.46 2.29
C ARG A 49 -4.99 6.91 1.51
N VAL A 50 -6.07 6.16 1.61
CA VAL A 50 -7.32 6.43 0.90
C VAL A 50 -8.48 6.54 1.88
N PRO A 51 -9.50 7.37 1.61
CA PRO A 51 -10.61 7.57 2.54
C PRO A 51 -11.45 6.31 2.73
N ALA A 52 -11.59 5.50 1.67
CA ALA A 52 -12.30 4.23 1.69
C ALA A 52 -11.69 3.29 0.64
N LEU A 53 -11.95 1.98 0.79
CA LEU A 53 -11.69 1.00 -0.27
C LEU A 53 -12.83 1.07 -1.27
N ASP A 54 -12.72 1.98 -2.23
CA ASP A 54 -13.75 2.26 -3.22
C ASP A 54 -13.44 1.63 -4.61
N PRO A 55 -14.46 1.39 -5.45
CA PRO A 55 -14.29 0.88 -6.81
C PRO A 55 -13.34 1.69 -7.71
N ALA A 56 -13.13 2.99 -7.50
CA ALA A 56 -12.19 3.79 -8.30
C ALA A 56 -10.75 3.25 -8.22
N LEU A 57 -10.39 2.55 -7.15
CA LEU A 57 -9.10 1.86 -7.04
C LEU A 57 -8.89 0.78 -8.10
N THR A 58 -9.97 0.17 -8.62
CA THR A 58 -9.87 -0.84 -9.69
C THR A 58 -9.82 -0.21 -11.09
N ALA A 59 -9.99 1.12 -11.19
CA ALA A 59 -9.88 1.86 -12.44
C ALA A 59 -8.44 2.32 -12.76
N LEU A 60 -7.51 2.16 -11.81
CA LEU A 60 -6.09 2.46 -11.99
C LEU A 60 -5.47 1.55 -13.06
N ARG A 61 -4.81 2.14 -14.06
CA ARG A 61 -4.27 1.47 -15.24
C ARG A 61 -2.75 1.33 -15.20
N THR A 62 -2.07 2.22 -14.48
CA THR A 62 -0.60 2.18 -14.34
C THR A 62 -0.16 1.16 -13.28
N VAL A 63 -1.10 0.75 -12.42
CA VAL A 63 -0.86 -0.16 -11.30
C VAL A 63 -1.04 -1.61 -11.74
N ASP A 64 -0.04 -2.45 -11.46
CA ASP A 64 -0.08 -3.89 -11.76
C ASP A 64 -0.95 -4.64 -10.73
N ASN A 65 -0.80 -4.30 -9.45
CA ASN A 65 -1.54 -4.94 -8.35
C ASN A 65 -1.80 -3.92 -7.24
N LEU A 66 -2.94 -4.10 -6.56
CA LEU A 66 -3.34 -3.32 -5.39
C LEU A 66 -3.50 -4.23 -4.18
N TYR A 67 -2.81 -3.90 -3.09
CA TYR A 67 -2.86 -4.65 -1.83
C TYR A 67 -3.34 -3.74 -0.71
N LEU A 68 -4.13 -4.29 0.22
CA LEU A 68 -4.37 -3.63 1.50
C LEU A 68 -3.12 -3.78 2.38
N TYR A 69 -2.50 -2.66 2.76
CA TYR A 69 -1.32 -2.66 3.60
C TYR A 69 -1.72 -2.73 5.08
N LEU A 70 -1.48 -3.88 5.71
CA LEU A 70 -1.82 -4.13 7.11
C LEU A 70 -0.76 -3.59 8.09
N GLY A 71 0.47 -3.42 7.61
CA GLY A 71 1.62 -2.99 8.39
C GLY A 71 2.90 -3.66 7.92
N GLU A 72 3.98 -3.31 8.60
CA GLU A 72 5.30 -3.87 8.41
C GLU A 72 5.83 -4.31 9.77
N VAL A 73 6.59 -5.39 9.76
CA VAL A 73 7.27 -5.89 10.93
C VAL A 73 8.72 -6.09 10.56
N GLU A 74 9.62 -5.55 11.39
CA GLU A 74 11.04 -5.74 11.20
C GLU A 74 11.41 -7.18 11.58
N VAL A 75 12.03 -7.89 10.65
CA VAL A 75 12.53 -9.25 10.85
C VAL A 75 13.99 -9.27 10.45
N GLY A 76 14.82 -9.92 11.25
CA GLY A 76 16.24 -10.08 10.95
C GLY A 76 16.48 -10.89 9.65
N VAL A 77 17.73 -10.91 9.21
CA VAL A 77 18.14 -11.46 7.91
C VAL A 77 17.98 -12.98 7.84
N ARG A 78 17.89 -13.67 8.98
CA ARG A 78 17.94 -15.14 9.06
C ARG A 78 16.56 -15.72 9.31
N ARG A 79 16.35 -16.94 8.83
CA ARG A 79 15.11 -17.71 9.07
C ARG A 79 14.76 -17.85 10.56
N VAL A 80 15.76 -17.92 11.45
CA VAL A 80 15.53 -17.99 12.91
C VAL A 80 14.86 -16.73 13.46
N ASP A 81 15.04 -15.59 12.80
CA ASP A 81 14.47 -14.32 13.23
C ASP A 81 12.95 -14.28 13.00
N LEU A 82 12.41 -15.15 12.12
CA LEU A 82 10.97 -15.34 11.93
C LEU A 82 10.29 -15.95 13.16
N SER A 83 11.01 -16.73 13.96
CA SER A 83 10.47 -17.35 15.18
C SER A 83 10.10 -16.32 16.26
N ALA A 84 10.60 -15.09 16.15
CA ALA A 84 10.23 -13.99 17.03
C ALA A 84 8.82 -13.40 16.74
N LEU A 85 8.19 -13.79 15.63
CA LEU A 85 6.87 -13.29 15.22
C LEU A 85 5.68 -14.08 15.79
N GLY A 86 5.94 -15.20 16.49
CA GLY A 86 4.92 -16.03 17.15
C GLY A 86 4.52 -17.27 16.37
#